data_AF-A0AAX1EGY2-F1
#
_entry.id   AF-A0AAX1EGY2-F1
#
_cell.length_a   1.000
_cell.length_b   1.000
_cell.length_c   1.000
_cell.angle_alpha   90.00
_cell.angle_beta   90.00
_cell.angle_gamma   90.00
#
_symmetry.space_group_name_H-M   'P 1'
#
loop_
_entity.id
_entity.type
_entity.pdbx_description
1 polymer ?
#
loop_
_entity_poly.entity_id
_entity_poly.type
_entity_poly.pdbx_seq_one_letter_code
_entity_poly.pdbx_strand_id
1 'polypeptide(L)'
;MPNNDYDEFLVEREKTLKNRIEGEFNTHLSNVLNRVSPSFFSKCITFFNLEPTHLFLRGIHTNGDLNAFEKFGAVAEHYSGLKHARSVNPFESSWLDRIACSVFQPLGNGIPANVYSDVEAQAKNAYHRKIEPLADTMEVNL
;
A
#
# COMPACT_ATOMS: atom_id res chain seq x y z
N MET A 1 -26.10 -22.33 19.66
CA MET A 1 -24.72 -22.83 19.46
C MET A 1 -23.91 -21.64 18.97
N PRO A 2 -22.78 -21.27 19.61
CA PRO A 2 -22.05 -20.07 19.21
C PRO A 2 -21.26 -20.32 17.91
N ASN A 3 -21.00 -19.23 17.19
CA ASN A 3 -20.46 -19.09 15.83
C ASN A 3 -19.01 -19.55 15.63
N ASN A 4 -18.61 -20.71 16.16
CA ASN A 4 -17.21 -21.16 16.15
C ASN A 4 -16.63 -21.26 14.72
N ASP A 5 -17.44 -21.71 13.75
CA ASP A 5 -17.02 -21.90 12.36
C ASP A 5 -16.78 -20.56 11.63
N TYR A 6 -17.53 -19.52 11.99
CA TYR A 6 -17.37 -18.20 11.37
C TYR A 6 -16.14 -17.48 11.94
N ASP A 7 -15.90 -17.58 13.24
CA ASP A 7 -14.72 -17.01 13.88
C ASP A 7 -13.44 -17.68 13.36
N GLU A 8 -13.45 -19.02 13.18
CA GLU A 8 -12.35 -19.76 12.56
C GLU A 8 -12.12 -19.33 11.10
N PHE A 9 -13.20 -19.14 10.33
CA PHE A 9 -13.12 -18.62 8.97
C PHE A 9 -12.47 -17.22 8.93
N LEU A 10 -12.82 -16.30 9.83
CA LEU A 10 -12.23 -14.96 9.86
C LEU A 10 -10.72 -15.02 10.14
N VAL A 11 -10.30 -15.86 11.09
CA VAL A 11 -8.88 -16.08 11.42
C VAL A 11 -8.12 -16.65 10.21
N GLU A 12 -8.71 -17.61 9.50
CA GLU A 12 -8.12 -18.17 8.28
C GLU A 12 -7.96 -17.10 7.19
N ARG A 13 -8.96 -16.23 7.01
CA ARG A 13 -8.91 -15.13 6.02
C ARG A 13 -7.87 -14.08 6.41
N GLU A 14 -7.72 -13.77 7.69
CA GLU A 14 -6.68 -12.85 8.17
C GLU A 14 -5.28 -13.40 7.83
N LYS A 15 -5.04 -14.67 8.16
CA LYS A 15 -3.79 -15.36 7.84
C LYS A 15 -3.54 -15.41 6.34
N THR A 16 -4.58 -15.67 5.55
CA THR A 16 -4.51 -15.68 4.09
C THR A 16 -4.07 -14.33 3.54
N LEU A 17 -4.68 -13.23 4.01
CA LEU A 17 -4.32 -11.89 3.57
C LEU A 17 -2.88 -11.54 3.95
N LYS A 18 -2.46 -11.81 5.18
CA LYS A 18 -1.07 -11.59 5.63
C LYS A 18 -0.07 -12.36 4.78
N ASN A 19 -0.35 -13.63 4.48
CA ASN A 19 0.51 -14.45 3.61
C ASN A 19 0.61 -13.90 2.19
N ARG A 20 -0.50 -13.40 1.61
CA ARG A 20 -0.49 -12.76 0.29
C ARG A 20 0.32 -11.48 0.29
N ILE A 21 0.18 -10.66 1.34
CA ILE A 21 0.98 -9.45 1.48
C ILE A 21 2.46 -9.81 1.51
N GLU A 22 2.87 -10.78 2.34
CA GLU A 22 4.27 -11.20 2.43
C GLU A 22 4.81 -11.81 1.14
N GLY A 23 4.01 -12.60 0.43
CA GLY A 23 4.44 -13.33 -0.78
C GLY A 23 4.33 -12.55 -2.09
N GLU A 24 3.34 -11.66 -2.22
CA GLU A 24 2.90 -11.14 -3.52
C GLU A 24 2.97 -9.61 -3.61
N PHE A 25 3.02 -8.88 -2.48
CA PHE A 25 2.92 -7.42 -2.47
C PHE A 25 3.97 -6.73 -3.35
N ASN A 26 5.25 -7.13 -3.25
CA ASN A 26 6.32 -6.50 -4.03
C ASN A 26 6.11 -6.72 -5.54
N THR A 27 5.58 -7.87 -5.95
CA THR A 27 5.22 -8.15 -7.35
C THR A 27 4.10 -7.21 -7.82
N HIS A 28 3.06 -7.04 -7.00
CA HIS A 28 1.96 -6.12 -7.27
C HIS A 28 2.41 -4.66 -7.36
N LEU A 29 3.28 -4.22 -6.43
CA LEU A 29 3.85 -2.87 -6.43
C LEU A 29 4.79 -2.65 -7.63
N SER A 30 5.60 -3.63 -7.99
CA SER A 30 6.45 -3.59 -9.19
C SER A 30 5.60 -3.44 -10.46
N ASN A 31 4.47 -4.13 -10.54
CA ASN A 31 3.54 -3.97 -11.66
C ASN A 31 2.97 -2.55 -11.73
N VAL A 32 2.65 -1.91 -10.60
CA VAL A 32 2.21 -0.50 -10.58
C VAL A 32 3.28 0.43 -11.13
N LEU A 33 4.54 0.24 -10.73
CA LEU A 33 5.68 1.07 -11.13
C LEU A 33 6.04 0.88 -12.62
N ASN A 34 5.94 -0.35 -13.11
CA ASN A 34 6.35 -0.69 -14.49
C ASN A 34 5.22 -0.54 -15.52
N ARG A 35 3.98 -0.27 -15.09
CA ARG A 35 2.84 -0.08 -16.01
C ARG A 35 2.90 1.28 -16.68
N VAL A 36 3.70 1.36 -17.74
CA VAL A 36 3.67 2.47 -18.69
C VAL A 36 2.55 2.22 -19.69
N SER A 37 1.46 3.00 -19.62
CA SER A 37 0.42 2.95 -20.66
C SER A 37 1.04 3.30 -22.02
N PRO A 38 0.79 2.53 -23.10
CA PRO A 38 1.25 2.88 -24.45
C PRO A 38 0.79 4.26 -24.92
N SER A 39 -0.35 4.77 -24.44
CA SER A 39 -0.83 6.13 -24.76
C SER A 39 -0.01 7.26 -24.10
N PHE A 40 0.88 6.91 -23.16
CA PHE A 40 1.69 7.84 -22.36
C PHE A 40 3.12 8.03 -22.90
N PHE A 41 3.53 7.19 -23.86
CA PHE A 41 4.93 7.03 -24.29
C PHE A 41 5.53 8.26 -24.99
N SER A 42 4.71 9.11 -25.64
CA SER A 42 5.25 10.14 -26.54
C SER A 42 5.54 11.50 -25.90
N LYS A 43 5.07 11.80 -24.68
CA LYS A 43 5.24 13.14 -24.07
C LYS A 43 5.55 13.19 -22.56
N CYS A 44 5.42 12.09 -21.82
CA CYS A 44 5.33 12.16 -20.35
C CYS A 44 6.39 11.36 -19.56
N ILE A 45 7.35 10.70 -20.21
CA ILE A 45 8.36 9.85 -19.50
C ILE A 45 9.16 10.65 -18.46
N THR A 46 9.49 11.91 -18.76
CA THR A 46 10.18 12.82 -17.82
C THR A 46 9.27 13.30 -16.69
N PHE A 47 7.99 13.52 -16.95
CA PHE A 47 7.02 13.97 -15.94
C PHE A 47 6.61 12.85 -14.98
N PHE A 48 6.44 11.64 -15.49
CA PHE A 48 6.00 10.49 -14.69
C PHE A 48 7.07 10.03 -13.68
N ASN A 49 8.35 10.11 -14.06
CA ASN A 49 9.46 9.82 -13.16
C ASN A 49 9.66 10.88 -12.06
N LEU A 50 9.09 12.07 -12.22
CA LEU A 50 9.14 13.17 -11.26
C LEU A 50 7.81 13.35 -10.50
N GLU A 51 6.82 12.50 -10.76
CA GLU A 51 5.52 12.59 -10.11
C GLU A 51 5.64 12.09 -8.65
N PRO A 52 5.11 12.83 -7.66
CA PRO A 52 5.28 12.52 -6.23
C PRO A 52 4.87 11.10 -5.83
N THR A 53 3.74 10.59 -6.34
CA THR A 53 3.27 9.24 -6.03
C THR A 53 4.22 8.18 -6.59
N HIS A 54 4.69 8.32 -7.83
CA HIS A 54 5.66 7.39 -8.40
C HIS A 54 6.96 7.36 -7.59
N LEU A 55 7.50 8.52 -7.22
CA LEU A 55 8.71 8.63 -6.42
C LEU A 55 8.53 7.98 -5.05
N PHE A 56 7.41 8.23 -4.38
CA PHE A 56 7.06 7.59 -3.12
C PHE A 56 6.99 6.07 -3.25
N LEU A 57 6.19 5.55 -4.19
CA LEU A 57 6.02 4.12 -4.39
C LEU A 57 7.34 3.42 -4.75
N ARG A 58 8.19 4.06 -5.57
CA ARG A 58 9.52 3.56 -5.89
C ARG A 58 10.40 3.52 -4.65
N GLY A 59 10.39 4.58 -3.84
CA GLY A 59 11.11 4.64 -2.56
C GLY A 59 10.71 3.51 -1.62
N ILE A 60 9.41 3.28 -1.44
CA ILE A 60 8.89 2.15 -0.64
C ILE A 60 9.30 0.80 -1.23
N HIS A 61 9.17 0.61 -2.54
CA HIS A 61 9.54 -0.64 -3.20
C HIS A 61 11.01 -1.01 -2.96
N THR A 62 11.91 -0.04 -3.09
CA THR A 62 13.37 -0.25 -2.93
C THR A 62 13.86 -0.15 -1.49
N ASN A 63 13.00 0.21 -0.53
CA ASN A 63 13.41 0.31 0.86
C ASN A 63 13.73 -1.09 1.43
N GLY A 64 14.99 -1.29 1.84
CA GLY A 64 15.47 -2.56 2.40
C GLY A 64 15.18 -2.74 3.90
N ASP A 65 14.85 -1.66 4.60
CA ASP A 65 14.57 -1.67 6.04
C ASP A 65 13.12 -2.07 6.35
N LEU A 66 12.24 -2.00 5.34
CA LEU A 66 10.84 -2.37 5.43
C LEU A 66 10.62 -3.79 4.90
N ASN A 67 9.90 -4.61 5.66
CA ASN A 67 9.34 -5.87 5.15
C ASN A 67 8.10 -5.61 4.28
N ALA A 68 7.58 -6.65 3.62
CA ALA A 68 6.46 -6.50 2.70
C ALA A 68 5.17 -6.00 3.38
N PHE A 69 4.93 -6.40 4.64
CA PHE A 69 3.79 -5.93 5.43
C PHE A 69 3.88 -4.45 5.79
N GLU A 70 5.05 -3.96 6.18
CA GLU A 70 5.32 -2.55 6.45
C GLU A 70 5.23 -1.72 5.16
N LYS A 71 5.74 -2.23 4.04
CA LYS A 71 5.58 -1.57 2.73
C LYS A 71 4.12 -1.48 2.30
N PHE A 72 3.34 -2.53 2.55
CA PHE A 72 1.89 -2.51 2.32
C PHE A 72 1.20 -1.44 3.17
N GLY A 73 1.56 -1.33 4.46
CA GLY A 73 1.10 -0.26 5.34
C GLY A 73 1.39 1.14 4.79
N ALA A 74 2.63 1.38 4.35
CA ALA A 74 3.02 2.65 3.76
C ALA A 74 2.21 3.01 2.49
N VAL A 75 1.99 2.04 1.60
CA VAL A 75 1.18 2.25 0.39
C VAL A 75 -0.30 2.47 0.72
N ALA A 76 -0.84 1.80 1.74
CA ALA A 76 -2.21 2.00 2.23
C ALA A 76 -2.39 3.40 2.84
N GLU A 77 -1.40 3.91 3.56
CA GLU A 77 -1.39 5.26 4.11
C GLU A 77 -1.39 6.31 2.99
N HIS A 78 -0.46 6.20 2.03
CA HIS A 78 -0.38 7.10 0.88
C HIS A 78 -1.67 7.10 0.05
N TYR A 79 -2.22 5.92 -0.23
CA TYR A 79 -3.48 5.79 -0.96
C TYR A 79 -4.65 6.43 -0.22
N SER A 80 -4.69 6.32 1.11
CA SER A 80 -5.68 7.00 1.94
C SER A 80 -5.53 8.52 1.83
N GLY A 81 -4.30 9.05 1.89
CA GLY A 81 -4.01 10.46 1.68
C GLY A 81 -4.48 10.97 0.30
N LEU A 82 -4.18 10.22 -0.76
CA LEU A 82 -4.64 10.52 -2.12
C LEU A 82 -6.17 10.58 -2.23
N LYS A 83 -6.90 9.70 -1.53
CA LYS A 83 -8.38 9.73 -1.52
C LYS A 83 -8.94 10.98 -0.82
N HIS A 84 -8.26 11.47 0.22
CA HIS A 84 -8.72 12.61 1.01
C HIS A 84 -8.32 13.96 0.41
N ALA A 85 -7.24 14.02 -0.39
CA ALA A 85 -6.83 15.19 -1.16
C ALA A 85 -7.86 15.50 -2.28
N ARG A 86 -8.92 16.21 -1.91
CA ARG A 86 -10.16 16.42 -2.68
C ARG A 86 -10.04 17.37 -3.90
N SER A 87 -8.92 17.37 -4.62
CA SER A 87 -8.75 18.13 -5.87
C SER A 87 -8.08 17.25 -6.92
N VAL A 88 -8.82 16.27 -7.45
CA VAL A 88 -8.24 15.25 -8.32
C VAL A 88 -7.87 15.86 -9.67
N ASN A 89 -6.62 16.32 -9.77
CA ASN A 89 -5.91 16.45 -11.03
C ASN A 89 -6.04 15.08 -11.75
N PRO A 90 -6.36 15.01 -13.05
CA PRO A 90 -6.50 13.74 -13.78
C PRO A 90 -5.34 12.74 -13.57
N PHE A 91 -4.14 13.22 -13.27
CA PHE A 91 -2.98 12.37 -12.95
C PHE A 91 -3.11 11.63 -11.60
N GLU A 92 -3.66 12.26 -10.56
CA GLU A 92 -3.87 11.64 -9.24
C GLU A 92 -4.99 10.59 -9.27
N SER A 93 -6.04 10.82 -10.08
CA SER A 93 -7.08 9.81 -10.33
C SER A 93 -6.48 8.53 -10.91
N SER A 94 -5.51 8.68 -11.83
CA SER A 94 -4.86 7.53 -12.46
C SER A 94 -4.06 6.71 -11.45
N TRP A 95 -3.41 7.35 -10.47
CA TRP A 95 -2.67 6.65 -9.43
C TRP A 95 -3.57 5.93 -8.44
N LEU A 96 -4.67 6.57 -8.01
CA LEU A 96 -5.69 5.93 -7.18
C LEU A 96 -6.18 4.63 -7.83
N ASP A 97 -6.58 4.69 -9.09
CA ASP A 97 -7.08 3.52 -9.83
C ASP A 97 -6.00 2.44 -10.00
N ARG A 98 -4.76 2.83 -10.32
CA ARG A 98 -3.64 1.88 -10.48
C ARG A 98 -3.35 1.14 -9.19
N ILE A 99 -3.22 1.84 -8.06
CA ILE A 99 -2.91 1.22 -6.77
C ILE A 99 -4.09 0.33 -6.34
N ALA A 100 -5.34 0.81 -6.49
CA ALA A 100 -6.53 0.04 -6.19
C ALA A 100 -6.58 -1.28 -6.97
N CYS A 101 -6.46 -1.23 -8.30
CA CYS A 101 -6.62 -2.39 -9.16
C CYS A 101 -5.43 -3.34 -9.15
N SER A 102 -4.21 -2.83 -8.95
CA SER A 102 -2.99 -3.66 -9.08
C SER A 102 -2.41 -4.11 -7.75
N VAL A 103 -2.80 -3.50 -6.62
CA VAL A 103 -2.35 -3.88 -5.28
C VAL A 103 -3.52 -4.33 -4.40
N PHE A 104 -4.46 -3.44 -4.09
CA PHE A 104 -5.46 -3.73 -3.05
C PHE A 104 -6.48 -4.78 -3.48
N GLN A 105 -7.01 -4.68 -4.70
CA GLN A 105 -7.99 -5.62 -5.22
C GLN A 105 -7.47 -7.07 -5.32
N PRO A 106 -6.30 -7.37 -5.91
CA PRO A 106 -5.82 -8.74 -5.98
C PRO A 106 -5.51 -9.33 -4.59
N LEU A 107 -4.93 -8.54 -3.69
CA LEU A 107 -4.66 -8.99 -2.31
C LEU A 107 -5.97 -9.27 -1.54
N GLY A 108 -6.96 -8.39 -1.68
CA GLY A 108 -8.24 -8.45 -0.97
C GLY A 108 -9.30 -9.37 -1.57
N ASN A 109 -9.06 -9.96 -2.75
CA ASN A 109 -10.07 -10.78 -3.40
C ASN A 109 -10.48 -11.99 -2.53
N GLY A 110 -11.76 -12.09 -2.21
CA GLY A 110 -12.31 -13.13 -1.33
C GLY A 110 -11.99 -12.95 0.16
N ILE A 111 -11.52 -11.77 0.59
CA ILE A 111 -11.31 -11.40 2.00
C ILE A 111 -12.51 -10.54 2.46
N PRO A 112 -13.14 -10.86 3.61
CA PRO A 112 -14.16 -10.00 4.20
C PRO A 112 -13.65 -8.59 4.48
N ALA A 113 -14.48 -7.57 4.28
CA ALA A 113 -14.08 -6.17 4.39
C ALA A 113 -13.58 -5.79 5.80
N ASN A 114 -14.17 -6.35 6.86
CA ASN A 114 -13.72 -6.15 8.23
C ASN A 114 -12.30 -6.69 8.44
N VAL A 115 -12.05 -7.94 8.03
CA VAL A 115 -10.72 -8.57 8.12
C VAL A 115 -9.69 -7.77 7.33
N TYR A 116 -10.05 -7.32 6.13
CA TYR A 116 -9.17 -6.49 5.32
C TYR A 116 -8.80 -5.18 6.05
N SER A 117 -9.81 -4.49 6.58
CA SER A 117 -9.63 -3.22 7.30
C SER A 117 -8.75 -3.39 8.54
N ASP A 118 -8.94 -4.49 9.28
CA ASP A 118 -8.15 -4.79 10.47
C ASP A 118 -6.68 -5.06 10.13
N VAL A 119 -6.43 -5.85 9.07
CA VAL A 119 -5.06 -6.11 8.60
C VAL A 119 -4.40 -4.85 8.03
N GLU A 120 -5.15 -4.03 7.31
CA GLU A 120 -4.69 -2.73 6.80
C GLU A 120 -4.27 -1.81 7.95
N ALA A 121 -5.09 -1.69 9.00
CA ALA A 121 -4.76 -0.92 10.18
C ALA A 121 -3.52 -1.46 10.91
N GLN A 122 -3.39 -2.79 11.04
CA GLN A 122 -2.19 -3.42 11.60
C GLN A 122 -0.93 -3.09 10.79
N ALA A 123 -1.01 -3.12 9.45
CA ALA A 123 0.11 -2.82 8.57
C ALA A 123 0.53 -1.35 8.65
N LYS A 124 -0.43 -0.41 8.65
CA LYS A 124 -0.18 1.02 8.85
C LYS A 124 0.53 1.27 10.18
N ASN A 125 0.03 0.66 11.26
CA ASN A 125 0.66 0.77 12.58
C ASN A 125 2.08 0.18 12.62
N ALA A 126 2.32 -0.95 11.95
CA ALA A 126 3.65 -1.55 11.85
C ALA A 126 4.63 -0.63 11.10
N TYR A 127 4.18 -0.02 10.00
CA TYR A 127 4.93 0.98 9.27
C TYR A 127 5.26 2.19 10.15
N HIS A 128 4.28 2.79 10.81
CA HIS A 128 4.49 3.95 11.69
C HIS A 128 5.48 3.66 12.81
N ARG A 129 5.38 2.50 13.48
CA ARG A 129 6.38 2.08 14.49
C ARG A 129 7.80 1.95 13.97
N LYS A 130 7.98 1.78 12.66
CA LYS A 130 9.30 1.69 12.03
C LYS A 130 9.88 3.05 11.68
N ILE A 131 9.03 4.03 11.35
CA ILE A 131 9.44 5.37 10.90
C ILE A 131 9.33 6.45 11.99
N GLU A 132 8.44 6.31 12.97
CA GLU A 132 8.27 7.23 14.10
C GLU A 132 9.46 7.21 15.12
N PRO A 133 10.23 6.12 15.32
CA PRO A 133 11.44 6.17 16.13
C PRO A 133 12.54 7.10 15.60
N LEU A 134 12.41 7.60 14.36
CA LEU A 134 13.33 8.58 13.77
C LEU A 134 12.94 10.04 14.06
N ALA A 135 11.75 10.30 14.59
CA ALA A 135 11.30 11.66 14.94
C ALA A 135 11.77 12.07 16.36
N ASP A 136 11.78 11.14 17.32
CA ASP A 136 12.12 11.45 18.72
C ASP A 136 13.62 11.52 19.02
N THR A 137 14.51 11.18 18.08
CA THR A 137 15.96 11.26 18.27
C THR A 137 16.59 12.58 17.79
N MET A 138 15.81 13.52 17.24
CA MET A 138 16.32 14.86 16.88
C MET A 138 16.08 15.95 17.93
N GLU A 139 15.36 15.67 19.03
CA GLU A 139 15.06 16.66 20.09
C GLU A 139 15.92 16.54 21.36
N VAL A 140 17.04 15.80 21.33
CA VAL A 140 17.96 15.74 22.49
C VAL A 140 19.37 16.15 22.07
N ASN A 141 19.52 17.43 21.75
CA ASN A 141 20.79 18.18 21.86
C ASN A 141 20.45 19.68 21.91
N LEU A 142 19.88 20.12 23.03
CA LEU A 142 19.88 21.52 23.46
C LEU A 142 20.55 21.59 24.83
#